data_AF-A0A1F5WQT6-F1
#
_entry.id   AF-A0A1F5WQT6-F1
#
_cell.length_a   1.000
_cell.length_b   1.000
_cell.length_c   1.000
_cell.angle_alpha   90.00
_cell.angle_beta   90.00
_cell.angle_gamma   90.00
#
_symmetry.space_group_name_H-M   'P 1'
#
loop_
_entity.id
_entity.type
_entity.pdbx_description
1 polymer ?
#
loop_
_entity_poly.entity_id
_entity_poly.type
_entity_poly.pdbx_seq_one_letter_code
_entity_poly.pdbx_strand_id
1 'polypeptide(L)'
;MDNVRIRRSWPAESKNETRVKERNRISKTAIAVIGVVILFGGIGFFVSKYLRSLGLNNDDIISSVSKIYYLPETETPTIATVTDPAKLKSKIFFMNAKSGDKVLIYIKADKVILYRPEENKIINVDRIKTSDIGTPQ
;
A
#
# COMPACT_ATOMS: atom_id res chain seq x y z
N MET A 1 14.92 -75.20 -14.81
CA MET A 1 13.55 -74.66 -14.67
C MET A 1 13.13 -75.07 -13.27
N ASP A 2 13.07 -74.22 -12.24
CA ASP A 2 12.70 -72.81 -12.21
C ASP A 2 13.24 -72.06 -10.98
N ASN A 3 13.09 -70.75 -11.07
CA ASN A 3 13.83 -69.72 -10.38
C ASN A 3 13.54 -69.55 -8.89
N VAL A 4 14.63 -69.28 -8.19
CA VAL A 4 14.78 -68.53 -6.95
C VAL A 4 14.01 -67.19 -6.99
N ARG A 5 13.36 -66.79 -5.89
CA ARG A 5 13.58 -65.52 -5.15
C ARG A 5 12.45 -65.21 -4.15
N ILE A 6 12.83 -65.30 -2.89
CA ILE A 6 12.13 -64.81 -1.70
C ILE A 6 11.78 -63.34 -1.89
N ARG A 7 10.48 -63.00 -1.80
CA ARG A 7 10.02 -61.61 -1.63
C ARG A 7 9.61 -61.40 -0.18
N ARG A 8 10.26 -60.42 0.43
CA ARG A 8 10.08 -59.94 1.81
C ARG A 8 8.61 -59.66 2.09
N SER A 9 8.15 -60.08 3.25
CA SER A 9 6.88 -59.67 3.84
C SER A 9 6.87 -58.15 4.03
N TRP A 10 5.90 -57.49 3.41
CA TRP A 10 5.58 -56.08 3.59
C TRP A 10 4.99 -55.84 5.00
N PRO A 11 5.48 -54.86 5.77
CA PRO A 11 4.65 -54.23 6.79
C PRO A 11 3.76 -53.17 6.14
N ALA A 12 2.51 -53.11 6.59
CA ALA A 12 1.51 -52.17 6.12
C ALA A 12 1.90 -50.72 6.46
N GLU A 13 2.30 -49.94 5.45
CA GLU A 13 2.36 -48.49 5.55
C GLU A 13 1.00 -47.93 5.11
N SER A 14 0.11 -47.71 6.08
CA SER A 14 -1.03 -46.84 5.87
C SER A 14 -0.55 -45.40 5.97
N LYS A 15 -0.55 -44.66 4.87
CA LYS A 15 -0.74 -43.21 4.92
C LYS A 15 -1.14 -42.67 3.56
N ASN A 16 -2.29 -41.99 3.60
CA ASN A 16 -2.68 -40.81 2.84
C ASN A 16 -2.66 -40.88 1.30
N GLU A 17 -3.41 -41.80 0.73
CA GLU A 17 -4.12 -41.49 -0.52
C GLU A 17 -5.15 -40.38 -0.23
N THR A 18 -4.73 -39.14 -0.48
CA THR A 18 -5.58 -37.96 -0.40
C THR A 18 -6.63 -38.06 -1.49
N ARG A 19 -7.80 -38.58 -1.11
CA ARG A 19 -9.03 -38.48 -1.88
C ARG A 19 -9.54 -37.03 -1.82
N VAL A 20 -8.80 -36.08 -2.40
CA VAL A 20 -9.29 -34.72 -2.61
C VAL A 20 -10.13 -34.73 -3.88
N LYS A 21 -11.42 -34.97 -3.66
CA LYS A 21 -12.51 -34.76 -4.59
C LYS A 21 -12.39 -33.38 -5.24
N GLU A 22 -12.28 -33.38 -6.55
CA GLU A 22 -12.41 -32.25 -7.46
C GLU A 22 -13.58 -31.33 -7.07
N ARG A 23 -13.29 -30.12 -6.57
CA ARG A 23 -14.18 -28.95 -6.71
C ARG A 23 -13.50 -27.66 -6.24
N ASN A 24 -12.78 -26.99 -7.13
CA ASN A 24 -13.04 -25.57 -7.37
C ASN A 24 -12.32 -25.10 -8.62
N ARG A 25 -13.12 -24.84 -9.64
CA ARG A 25 -12.76 -24.12 -10.85
C ARG A 25 -12.09 -22.81 -10.44
N ILE A 26 -10.77 -22.71 -10.62
CA ILE A 26 -10.09 -21.42 -10.62
C ILE A 26 -10.59 -20.72 -11.87
N SER A 27 -11.57 -19.82 -11.70
CA SER A 27 -12.08 -19.01 -12.78
C SER A 27 -10.93 -18.21 -13.38
N LYS A 28 -10.89 -18.05 -14.70
CA LYS A 28 -9.87 -17.26 -15.43
C LYS A 28 -9.70 -15.83 -14.87
N THR A 29 -10.62 -15.36 -14.03
CA THR A 29 -10.58 -14.10 -13.28
C THR A 29 -9.64 -14.11 -12.06
N ALA A 30 -9.39 -15.26 -11.42
CA ALA A 30 -8.52 -15.34 -10.24
C ALA A 30 -7.03 -15.22 -10.57
N ILE A 31 -6.63 -15.63 -11.77
CA ILE A 31 -5.24 -15.50 -12.26
C ILE A 31 -4.91 -14.05 -12.64
N ALA A 32 -5.91 -13.26 -13.06
CA ALA A 32 -5.72 -11.84 -13.38
C ALA A 32 -5.46 -10.97 -12.13
N VAL A 33 -6.05 -11.32 -10.98
CA VAL A 33 -5.88 -10.55 -9.74
C VAL A 33 -4.49 -10.74 -9.14
N ILE A 34 -3.89 -11.93 -9.27
CA ILE A 34 -2.55 -12.22 -8.75
C ILE A 34 -1.46 -11.51 -9.59
N GLY A 35 -1.67 -11.35 -10.90
CA GLY A 35 -0.79 -10.54 -11.76
C GLY A 35 -0.82 -9.04 -11.41
N VAL A 36 -1.98 -8.50 -11.02
CA VAL A 36 -2.12 -7.10 -10.57
C VAL A 36 -1.47 -6.90 -9.20
N VAL A 37 -1.56 -7.86 -8.28
CA VAL A 37 -0.90 -7.75 -6.95
C VAL A 37 0.63 -7.86 -7.04
N ILE A 38 1.20 -8.57 -8.02
CA ILE A 38 2.66 -8.62 -8.20
C ILE A 38 3.18 -7.38 -8.94
N LEU A 39 2.41 -6.82 -9.88
CA LEU A 39 2.69 -5.53 -10.52
C LEU A 39 2.51 -4.32 -9.57
N PHE A 40 1.64 -4.41 -8.56
CA PHE A 40 1.44 -3.35 -7.55
C PHE A 40 2.14 -3.59 -6.21
N GLY A 41 2.55 -4.83 -5.89
CA GLY A 41 3.18 -5.20 -4.60
C GLY A 41 4.69 -5.43 -4.67
N GLY A 42 5.20 -6.08 -5.73
CA GLY A 42 6.64 -6.35 -5.88
C GLY A 42 7.44 -5.11 -6.30
N ILE A 43 6.82 -4.28 -7.13
CA ILE A 43 7.35 -2.96 -7.50
C ILE A 43 7.30 -2.01 -6.30
N GLY A 44 6.27 -2.05 -5.44
CA GLY A 44 6.17 -1.19 -4.26
C GLY A 44 7.32 -1.36 -3.25
N PHE A 45 7.84 -2.57 -3.06
CA PHE A 45 9.00 -2.80 -2.18
C PHE A 45 10.34 -2.42 -2.85
N PHE A 46 10.47 -2.62 -4.17
CA PHE A 46 11.71 -2.29 -4.90
C PHE A 46 11.82 -0.78 -5.21
N VAL A 47 10.69 -0.15 -5.53
CA VAL A 47 10.54 1.30 -5.75
C VAL A 47 10.60 2.08 -4.44
N SER A 48 10.06 1.58 -3.33
CA SER A 48 10.19 2.27 -2.03
C SER A 48 11.64 2.40 -1.55
N LYS A 49 12.54 1.52 -2.01
CA LYS A 49 13.98 1.61 -1.73
C LYS A 49 14.76 2.44 -2.76
N TYR A 50 14.28 2.57 -4.00
CA TYR A 50 14.94 3.31 -5.10
C TYR A 50 14.40 4.75 -5.31
N LEU A 51 13.15 5.04 -4.95
CA LEU A 51 12.57 6.40 -4.91
C LEU A 51 12.95 7.17 -3.64
N ARG A 52 13.39 6.49 -2.58
CA ARG A 52 13.96 7.14 -1.40
C ARG A 52 15.28 7.88 -1.73
N SER A 53 15.91 7.57 -2.87
CA SER A 53 17.13 8.23 -3.38
C SER A 53 16.88 9.25 -4.52
N LEU A 54 15.63 9.65 -4.82
CA LEU A 54 15.31 10.68 -5.84
C LEU A 54 14.86 12.05 -5.25
N GLY A 55 15.21 12.29 -3.98
CA GLY A 55 15.51 13.60 -3.37
C GLY A 55 14.81 14.88 -3.86
N LEU A 56 13.49 14.99 -3.69
CA LEU A 56 12.91 16.23 -3.14
C LEU A 56 12.86 15.99 -1.63
N ASN A 57 13.73 16.64 -0.84
CA ASN A 57 13.82 16.32 0.58
C ASN A 57 12.47 16.61 1.23
N ASN A 58 11.80 15.58 1.76
CA ASN A 58 10.57 15.76 2.54
C ASN A 58 10.79 16.75 3.70
N ASP A 59 12.03 16.82 4.20
CA ASP A 59 12.48 17.76 5.21
C ASP A 59 12.34 19.23 4.74
N ASP A 60 12.56 19.52 3.46
CA ASP A 60 12.38 20.87 2.89
C ASP A 60 10.90 21.25 2.85
N ILE A 61 10.02 20.28 2.57
CA ILE A 61 8.57 20.48 2.61
C ILE A 61 8.12 20.76 4.05
N ILE A 62 8.56 19.94 5.01
CA ILE A 62 8.23 20.11 6.43
C ILE A 62 8.74 21.46 6.93
N SER A 63 9.97 21.85 6.57
CA SER A 63 10.58 23.14 6.91
C SER A 63 9.84 24.33 6.28
N SER A 64 9.34 24.18 5.05
CA SER A 64 8.55 25.23 4.39
C SER A 64 7.19 25.40 5.08
N VAL A 65 6.53 24.28 5.38
CA VAL A 65 5.23 24.28 6.08
C VAL A 65 5.37 24.81 7.50
N SER A 66 6.43 24.45 8.24
CA SER A 66 6.63 24.89 9.64
C SER A 66 6.79 26.41 9.78
N LYS A 67 7.26 27.09 8.72
CA LYS A 67 7.37 28.55 8.68
C LYS A 67 6.02 29.26 8.54
N ILE A 68 5.01 28.58 8.00
CA ILE A 68 3.70 29.16 7.68
C ILE A 68 2.55 28.51 8.47
N TYR A 69 2.80 27.41 9.17
CA TYR A 69 1.80 26.66 9.92
C TYR A 69 2.43 25.88 11.07
N TYR A 70 1.73 25.79 12.20
CA TYR A 70 2.19 25.06 13.37
C TYR A 70 2.07 23.54 13.16
N LEU A 71 3.22 22.85 13.17
CA LEU A 71 3.33 21.41 12.96
C LEU A 71 3.53 20.65 14.27
N PRO A 72 3.01 19.42 14.39
CA PRO A 72 3.38 18.51 15.48
C PRO A 72 4.88 18.20 15.45
N GLU A 73 5.57 18.35 16.58
CA GLU A 73 7.02 18.13 16.70
C GLU A 73 7.38 16.69 17.12
N THR A 74 6.41 15.96 17.69
CA THR A 74 6.62 14.63 18.27
C THR A 74 6.58 13.49 17.25
N GLU A 75 6.29 13.78 15.97
CA GLU A 75 6.23 12.79 14.92
C GLU A 75 6.60 13.37 13.54
N THR A 76 7.04 12.49 12.64
CA THR A 76 7.27 12.83 11.24
C THR A 76 6.03 12.50 10.42
N PRO A 77 5.56 13.43 9.55
CA PRO A 77 4.39 13.16 8.74
C PRO A 77 4.69 12.16 7.64
N THR A 78 3.66 11.41 7.24
CA THR A 78 3.67 10.74 5.93
C THR A 78 3.28 11.75 4.87
N ILE A 79 4.13 11.93 3.86
CA ILE A 79 3.88 12.89 2.77
C ILE A 79 3.45 12.13 1.51
N ALA A 80 2.27 12.46 1.00
CA ALA A 80 1.75 11.96 -0.28
C ALA A 80 1.65 13.11 -1.29
N THR A 81 1.62 12.79 -2.58
CA THR A 81 1.42 13.78 -3.65
C THR A 81 0.09 13.54 -4.34
N VAL A 82 -0.69 14.60 -4.54
CA VAL A 82 -1.90 14.55 -5.35
C VAL A 82 -1.50 14.42 -6.82
N THR A 83 -1.81 13.29 -7.44
CA THR A 83 -1.52 13.03 -8.85
C THR A 83 -2.74 13.26 -9.75
N ASP A 84 -3.93 12.93 -9.26
CA ASP A 84 -5.19 13.03 -9.98
C ASP A 84 -6.26 13.69 -9.09
N PRO A 85 -6.36 15.03 -9.11
CA PRO A 85 -7.35 15.76 -8.33
C PRO A 85 -8.80 15.39 -8.67
N ALA A 86 -9.08 15.00 -9.92
CA ALA A 86 -10.44 14.72 -10.37
C ALA A 86 -11.07 13.55 -9.61
N LYS A 87 -10.27 12.53 -9.27
CA LYS A 87 -10.69 11.38 -8.44
C LYS A 87 -10.93 11.73 -6.98
N LEU A 88 -10.41 12.85 -6.50
CA LEU A 88 -10.48 13.27 -5.10
C LEU A 88 -11.54 14.36 -4.85
N LYS A 89 -12.13 14.94 -5.90
CA LYS A 89 -13.15 16.00 -5.80
C LYS A 89 -14.40 15.61 -4.99
N SER A 90 -14.68 14.32 -4.86
CA SER A 90 -15.78 13.81 -4.04
C SER A 90 -15.56 14.07 -2.54
N LYS A 91 -14.33 14.37 -2.13
CA LYS A 91 -13.96 14.67 -0.74
C LYS A 91 -13.78 16.18 -0.59
N ILE A 92 -14.52 16.77 0.35
CA ILE A 92 -14.48 18.21 0.64
C ILE A 92 -13.05 18.69 0.92
N PHE A 93 -12.24 17.86 1.59
CA PHE A 93 -10.85 18.17 1.90
C PHE A 93 -10.01 18.51 0.65
N PHE A 94 -10.27 17.82 -0.47
CA PHE A 94 -9.52 17.94 -1.72
C PHE A 94 -10.21 18.82 -2.78
N MET A 95 -11.29 19.54 -2.45
CA MET A 95 -12.04 20.32 -3.44
C MET A 95 -11.17 21.34 -4.22
N ASN A 96 -10.18 21.93 -3.54
CA ASN A 96 -9.28 22.93 -4.11
C ASN A 96 -7.88 22.37 -4.43
N ALA A 97 -7.72 21.04 -4.38
CA ALA A 97 -6.45 20.39 -4.66
C ALA A 97 -6.10 20.48 -6.15
N LYS A 98 -4.81 20.68 -6.43
CA LYS A 98 -4.21 20.61 -7.75
C LYS A 98 -3.21 19.45 -7.82
N SER A 99 -2.88 19.03 -9.04
CA SER A 99 -1.82 18.05 -9.24
C SER A 99 -0.50 18.62 -8.74
N GLY A 100 0.29 17.83 -8.02
CA GLY A 100 1.53 18.27 -7.37
C GLY A 100 1.37 18.78 -5.94
N ASP A 101 0.13 19.05 -5.48
CA ASP A 101 -0.11 19.40 -4.07
C ASP A 101 0.34 18.23 -3.16
N LYS A 102 0.91 18.57 -2.00
CA LYS A 102 1.46 17.65 -1.01
C LYS A 102 0.48 17.49 0.15
N VAL A 103 0.24 16.25 0.56
CA VAL A 103 -0.60 15.92 1.70
C VAL A 103 0.31 15.44 2.82
N LEU A 104 0.38 16.18 3.92
CA LEU A 104 1.11 15.80 5.12
C LEU A 104 0.12 15.18 6.11
N ILE A 105 0.37 13.94 6.50
CA ILE A 105 -0.49 13.16 7.40
C ILE A 105 0.27 12.88 8.70
N TYR A 106 -0.26 13.41 9.80
CA TYR A 106 0.21 13.25 11.16
C TYR A 106 -0.76 12.33 11.91
N ILE A 107 -0.41 11.04 11.99
CA ILE A 107 -1.33 10.01 12.49
C ILE A 107 -1.55 10.16 14.00
N LYS A 108 -0.49 10.39 14.79
CA LYS A 108 -0.62 10.50 16.24
C LYS A 108 -1.33 11.79 16.65
N ALA A 109 -1.10 12.88 15.91
CA ALA A 109 -1.74 14.16 16.15
C ALA A 109 -3.12 14.32 15.48
N ASP A 110 -3.62 13.27 14.81
CA ASP A 110 -4.91 13.28 14.09
C ASP A 110 -5.06 14.51 13.17
N LYS A 111 -4.04 14.77 12.36
CA LYS A 111 -3.97 15.97 11.53
C LYS A 111 -3.58 15.66 10.10
N VAL A 112 -4.31 16.23 9.15
CA VAL A 112 -3.97 16.19 7.72
C VAL A 112 -3.90 17.60 7.15
N ILE A 113 -2.86 17.88 6.39
CA ILE A 113 -2.58 19.19 5.81
C ILE A 113 -2.37 19.03 4.31
N LEU A 114 -3.10 19.81 3.52
CA LEU A 114 -2.90 19.93 2.08
C LEU A 114 -2.10 21.21 1.80
N TYR A 115 -0.90 21.04 1.26
CA TYR A 115 0.08 22.08 1.00
C TYR A 115 0.40 22.15 -0.49
N ARG A 116 0.50 23.37 -1.04
CA ARG A 116 0.95 23.61 -2.40
C ARG A 116 2.38 24.16 -2.39
N PRO A 117 3.38 23.37 -2.82
CA PRO A 117 4.77 23.82 -2.82
C PRO A 117 5.04 25.03 -3.71
N GLU A 118 4.45 25.07 -4.90
CA GLU A 118 4.69 26.13 -5.91
C GLU A 118 4.27 27.53 -5.42
N GLU A 119 3.23 27.60 -4.59
CA GLU A 119 2.70 28.85 -4.04
C GLU A 119 3.13 29.05 -2.57
N ASN A 120 3.90 28.11 -1.99
CA ASN A 120 4.18 28.02 -0.55
C ASN A 120 2.94 28.28 0.33
N LYS A 121 1.86 27.55 0.05
CA LYS A 121 0.53 27.85 0.61
C LYS A 121 -0.16 26.63 1.18
N ILE A 122 -0.76 26.80 2.36
CA ILE A 122 -1.69 25.82 2.92
C ILE A 122 -3.03 25.96 2.22
N ILE A 123 -3.44 24.90 1.52
CA ILE A 123 -4.71 24.85 0.80
C ILE A 123 -5.83 24.40 1.74
N ASN A 124 -5.56 23.44 2.62
CA ASN A 124 -6.54 22.97 3.58
C ASN A 124 -5.90 22.27 4.79
N VAL A 125 -6.61 22.25 5.91
CA VAL A 125 -6.24 21.49 7.11
C VAL A 125 -7.49 20.86 7.70
N ASP A 126 -7.43 19.58 8.03
CA ASP A 126 -8.53 18.87 8.69
C ASP A 126 -7.96 17.81 9.66
N ARG A 127 -8.84 17.14 10.39
CA ARG A 127 -8.53 15.93 11.15
C ARG A 127 -8.62 14.70 10.27
N ILE A 128 -7.98 13.60 10.69
CA ILE A 128 -8.07 12.35 9.97
C ILE A 128 -9.42 11.72 10.26
N LYS A 129 -10.34 11.78 9.30
CA LYS A 129 -11.59 11.03 9.37
C LYS A 129 -11.31 9.58 8.98
N THR A 130 -11.71 8.64 9.82
CA THR A 130 -11.52 7.19 9.60
C THR A 130 -12.21 6.69 8.31
N SER A 131 -13.12 7.47 7.71
CA SER A 131 -13.75 7.21 6.41
C SER A 131 -12.89 7.60 5.18
N ASP A 132 -11.78 8.30 5.38
CA ASP A 132 -10.93 8.85 4.30
C ASP A 132 -9.60 8.10 4.12
N ILE A 133 -9.23 7.28 5.11
CA ILE A 133 -8.14 6.31 5.06
C ILE A 133 -8.78 4.93 4.96
N GLY A 134 -8.65 4.26 3.81
CA GLY A 134 -9.21 2.92 3.62
C GLY A 134 -8.81 1.98 4.75
N THR A 135 -9.76 1.68 5.63
CA THR A 135 -9.60 0.68 6.69
C THR A 135 -9.39 -0.69 6.05
N PRO A 136 -8.34 -1.45 6.41
CA PRO A 136 -8.31 -2.87 6.12
C PRO A 136 -9.44 -3.53 6.93
N GLN A 137 -10.41 -4.09 6.23
CA GLN A 137 -11.40 -5.02 6.79
C GLN A 137 -10.73 -6.38 7.02
#